data_AF-A0A963S052-F1
#
_entry.id   AF-A0A963S052-F1
#
_cell.length_a   1.000
_cell.length_b   1.000
_cell.length_c   1.000
_cell.angle_alpha   90.00
_cell.angle_beta   90.00
_cell.angle_gamma   90.00
#
_symmetry.space_group_name_H-M   'P 1'
#
loop_
_entity.id
_entity.type
_entity.pdbx_description
1 polymer ?
#
loop_
_entity_poly.entity_id
_entity_poly.type
_entity_poly.pdbx_seq_one_letter_code
_entity_poly.pdbx_strand_id
1 'polypeptide(L)'
;MAAQEAVERLGLLVPEAVNTVFRLLEDTEVVHPKAICTAFRKEGLQLTDEHKRTLKIRKNAFMTREALAEVSELGMQDPIRAHELTVLRASFAVFRHRNALSAERMMRVHPDMPIEVEYDMFHPDTCELCASLHRKPVGLDWGLLPPSGCTCVTAPYGLHLRVDYIGHAVSLERDVKRAPKPSVVEEIKRLWRQIMR
;
A
#
# COMPACT_ATOMS: atom_id res chain seq x y z
N MET A 1 -4.72 -10.46 -7.89
CA MET A 1 -4.19 -10.91 -6.59
C MET A 1 -4.80 -10.15 -5.41
N ALA A 2 -4.75 -8.81 -5.36
CA ALA A 2 -5.32 -8.04 -4.24
C ALA A 2 -6.82 -8.27 -4.00
N ALA A 3 -7.64 -8.27 -5.07
CA ALA A 3 -9.08 -8.56 -4.97
C ALA A 3 -9.35 -9.99 -4.46
N GLN A 4 -8.63 -10.99 -4.99
CA GLN A 4 -8.73 -12.38 -4.56
C GLN A 4 -8.43 -12.51 -3.06
N GLU A 5 -7.28 -11.98 -2.62
CA GLU A 5 -6.88 -12.05 -1.21
C GLU A 5 -7.92 -11.40 -0.31
N ALA A 6 -8.47 -10.25 -0.71
CA ALA A 6 -9.45 -9.56 0.12
C ALA A 6 -10.76 -10.33 0.24
N VAL A 7 -11.28 -10.89 -0.86
CA VAL A 7 -12.50 -11.70 -0.85
C VAL A 7 -12.31 -12.96 -0.01
N GLU A 8 -11.22 -13.71 -0.23
CA GLU A 8 -10.94 -14.94 0.51
C GLU A 8 -10.68 -14.70 1.99
N ARG A 9 -9.85 -13.69 2.33
CA ARG A 9 -9.43 -13.44 3.71
C ARG A 9 -10.57 -12.94 4.58
N LEU A 10 -11.42 -12.08 4.04
CA LEU A 10 -12.52 -11.49 4.78
C LEU A 10 -13.76 -12.38 4.77
N GLY A 11 -13.99 -13.11 3.68
CA GLY A 11 -15.18 -13.93 3.51
C GLY A 11 -16.49 -13.14 3.60
N LEU A 12 -16.46 -11.82 3.36
CA LEU A 12 -17.65 -10.96 3.40
C LEU A 12 -18.45 -11.03 2.10
N LEU A 13 -17.78 -11.33 0.99
CA LEU A 13 -18.39 -11.51 -0.32
C LEU A 13 -18.23 -12.95 -0.79
N VAL A 14 -19.11 -13.39 -1.68
CA VAL A 14 -18.97 -14.70 -2.34
C VAL A 14 -17.75 -14.71 -3.28
N PRO A 15 -17.13 -15.87 -3.55
CA PRO A 15 -15.93 -15.97 -4.40
C PRO A 15 -16.10 -15.37 -5.80
N GLU A 16 -17.31 -15.42 -6.36
CA GLU A 16 -17.63 -14.88 -7.69
C GLU A 16 -17.53 -13.35 -7.75
N ALA A 17 -17.57 -12.67 -6.60
CA ALA A 17 -17.50 -11.21 -6.52
C ALA A 17 -16.08 -10.64 -6.75
N VAL A 18 -15.05 -11.49 -6.92
CA VAL A 18 -13.66 -11.06 -7.15
C VAL A 18 -13.55 -10.12 -8.35
N ASN A 19 -14.25 -10.40 -9.45
CA ASN A 19 -14.23 -9.54 -10.64
C ASN A 19 -14.86 -8.18 -10.38
N THR A 20 -15.92 -8.12 -9.57
CA THR A 20 -16.52 -6.85 -9.15
C THR A 20 -15.54 -6.06 -8.30
N VAL A 21 -14.92 -6.68 -7.29
CA VAL A 21 -13.89 -6.02 -6.46
C VAL A 21 -12.74 -5.52 -7.33
N PHE A 22 -12.26 -6.32 -8.29
CA PHE A 22 -11.21 -5.91 -9.21
C PHE A 22 -11.58 -4.64 -9.99
N ARG A 23 -12.77 -4.60 -10.59
CA ARG A 23 -13.26 -3.42 -11.32
C ARG A 23 -13.37 -2.20 -10.41
N LEU A 24 -13.91 -2.36 -9.19
CA LEU A 24 -14.05 -1.24 -8.24
C LEU A 24 -12.70 -0.68 -7.76
N LEU A 25 -11.61 -1.45 -7.87
CA LEU A 25 -10.27 -0.97 -7.50
C LEU A 25 -9.70 0.05 -8.48
N GLU A 26 -10.14 0.05 -9.75
CA GLU A 26 -9.62 0.93 -10.79
C GLU A 26 -9.76 2.42 -10.41
N ASP A 27 -10.84 2.77 -9.70
CA ASP A 27 -11.12 4.15 -9.29
C ASP A 27 -10.48 4.55 -7.94
N THR A 28 -9.86 3.60 -7.23
CA THR A 28 -9.38 3.84 -5.84
C THR A 28 -8.17 4.75 -5.73
N GLU A 29 -7.56 5.11 -6.86
CA GLU A 29 -6.46 6.08 -6.89
C GLU A 29 -6.92 7.50 -6.59
N VAL A 30 -8.16 7.83 -6.94
CA VAL A 30 -8.70 9.20 -6.88
C VAL A 30 -9.87 9.28 -5.92
N VAL A 31 -10.64 8.20 -5.78
CA VAL A 31 -11.88 8.18 -5.00
C VAL A 31 -11.80 7.15 -3.89
N HIS A 32 -12.23 7.53 -2.68
CA HIS A 32 -12.22 6.62 -1.54
C HIS A 32 -13.17 5.42 -1.77
N PRO A 33 -12.80 4.17 -1.41
CA PRO A 33 -13.61 2.95 -1.60
C PRO A 33 -15.07 3.06 -1.17
N LYS A 34 -15.34 3.78 -0.06
CA LYS A 34 -16.70 4.07 0.43
C LYS A 34 -17.59 4.72 -0.62
N ALA A 35 -17.08 5.71 -1.37
CA ALA A 35 -17.84 6.41 -2.39
C ALA A 35 -18.05 5.54 -3.63
N ILE A 36 -17.01 4.83 -4.07
CA ILE A 36 -17.07 3.85 -5.17
C ILE A 36 -18.12 2.77 -4.90
N CYS A 37 -18.07 2.13 -3.72
CA CYS A 37 -19.02 1.10 -3.34
C CYS A 37 -20.44 1.65 -3.17
N THR A 38 -20.59 2.92 -2.78
CA THR A 38 -21.91 3.57 -2.72
C THR A 38 -22.47 3.82 -4.12
N ALA A 39 -21.63 4.20 -5.09
CA ALA A 39 -22.04 4.35 -6.48
C ALA A 39 -22.43 3.00 -7.09
N PHE A 40 -21.62 1.96 -6.88
CA PHE A 40 -21.93 0.59 -7.30
C PHE A 40 -23.29 0.10 -6.77
N ARG A 41 -23.57 0.29 -5.46
CA ARG A 41 -24.87 -0.08 -4.87
C ARG A 41 -26.06 0.76 -5.34
N LYS A 42 -25.83 1.90 -6.00
CA LYS A 42 -26.88 2.72 -6.62
C LYS A 42 -27.22 2.24 -8.02
N GLU A 43 -26.30 1.56 -8.69
CA GLU A 43 -26.40 1.21 -10.09
C GLU A 43 -27.27 -0.04 -10.27
N GLY A 44 -28.50 0.14 -10.75
CA GLY A 44 -29.44 -0.94 -11.04
C GLY A 44 -30.70 -0.92 -10.18
N LEU A 45 -31.37 -2.07 -10.10
CA LEU A 45 -32.68 -2.19 -9.45
C LEU A 45 -32.52 -2.22 -7.92
N GLN A 46 -32.97 -1.14 -7.28
CA GLN A 46 -32.92 -0.99 -5.82
C GLN A 46 -33.86 -1.96 -5.11
N LEU A 47 -33.44 -2.41 -3.93
CA LEU A 47 -34.32 -3.14 -3.02
C LEU A 47 -35.49 -2.23 -2.56
N THR A 48 -36.66 -2.85 -2.37
CA THR A 48 -37.82 -2.17 -1.77
C THR A 48 -37.55 -1.87 -0.30
N ASP A 49 -38.29 -0.92 0.27
CA ASP A 49 -38.20 -0.58 1.69
C ASP A 49 -38.51 -1.78 2.59
N GLU A 50 -39.44 -2.64 2.17
CA GLU A 50 -39.80 -3.87 2.88
C GLU A 50 -38.63 -4.87 2.88
N HIS A 51 -37.99 -5.11 1.73
CA HIS A 51 -36.81 -5.97 1.65
C HIS A 51 -35.64 -5.40 2.47
N LYS A 52 -35.43 -4.08 2.46
CA LYS A 52 -34.39 -3.48 3.31
C LYS A 52 -34.67 -3.71 4.79
N ARG A 53 -35.93 -3.57 5.21
CA ARG A 53 -36.34 -3.80 6.61
C ARG A 53 -36.09 -5.25 7.04
N THR A 54 -36.41 -6.25 6.21
CA THR A 54 -36.17 -7.66 6.56
C THR A 54 -34.67 -7.97 6.72
N LEU A 55 -33.82 -7.29 5.94
CA LEU A 55 -32.37 -7.41 5.98
C LEU A 55 -31.70 -6.48 7.00
N LYS A 56 -32.46 -5.77 7.84
CA LYS A 56 -31.97 -4.76 8.79
C LYS A 56 -31.15 -3.63 8.14
N ILE A 57 -31.35 -3.40 6.85
CA ILE A 57 -30.76 -2.29 6.11
C ILE A 57 -31.61 -1.04 6.34
N ARG A 58 -30.96 0.08 6.68
CA ARG A 58 -31.64 1.38 6.83
C ARG A 58 -32.36 1.77 5.54
N LYS A 59 -33.57 2.34 5.67
CA LYS A 59 -34.44 2.73 4.55
C LYS A 59 -33.73 3.56 3.47
N ASN A 60 -32.91 4.52 3.90
CA ASN A 60 -32.19 5.44 3.04
C ASN A 60 -30.85 4.91 2.48
N ALA A 61 -30.45 3.67 2.81
CA ALA A 61 -29.27 3.09 2.18
C ALA A 61 -29.58 2.63 0.75
N PHE A 62 -28.58 2.79 -0.12
CA PHE A 62 -28.60 2.24 -1.47
C PHE A 62 -28.11 0.80 -1.43
N MET A 63 -28.87 -0.08 -2.07
CA MET A 63 -28.55 -1.49 -2.23
C MET A 63 -29.38 -2.04 -3.38
N THR A 64 -28.70 -2.53 -4.42
CA THR A 64 -29.32 -3.27 -5.52
C THR A 64 -29.41 -4.76 -5.22
N ARG A 65 -30.21 -5.48 -6.00
CA ARG A 65 -30.28 -6.95 -5.93
C ARG A 65 -28.94 -7.58 -6.30
N GLU A 66 -28.27 -7.01 -7.30
CA GLU A 66 -26.99 -7.46 -7.81
C GLU A 66 -25.89 -7.30 -6.74
N ALA A 67 -25.78 -6.12 -6.13
CA ALA A 67 -24.83 -5.90 -5.05
C ALA A 67 -25.13 -6.80 -3.84
N LEU A 68 -26.41 -7.03 -3.51
CA LEU A 68 -26.78 -7.93 -2.42
C LEU A 68 -26.40 -9.39 -2.72
N ALA A 69 -26.57 -9.85 -3.97
CA ALA A 69 -26.26 -11.22 -4.38
C ALA A 69 -24.77 -11.57 -4.24
N GLU A 70 -23.89 -10.58 -4.24
CA GLU A 70 -22.46 -10.77 -3.99
C GLU A 70 -22.11 -10.89 -2.50
N VAL A 71 -23.03 -10.56 -1.59
CA VAL A 71 -22.79 -10.60 -0.15
C VAL A 71 -22.94 -12.04 0.35
N SER A 72 -21.91 -12.54 1.02
CA SER A 72 -21.93 -13.86 1.66
C SER A 72 -22.78 -13.89 2.94
N GLU A 73 -23.01 -15.07 3.51
CA GLU A 73 -23.67 -15.22 4.81
C GLU A 73 -22.99 -14.40 5.92
N LEU A 74 -21.66 -14.36 5.97
CA LEU A 74 -20.92 -13.56 6.95
C LEU A 74 -21.09 -12.06 6.69
N GLY A 75 -21.03 -11.66 5.41
CA GLY A 75 -21.24 -10.26 5.01
C GLY A 75 -22.64 -9.74 5.30
N MET A 76 -23.64 -10.62 5.38
CA MET A 76 -25.02 -10.24 5.70
C MET A 76 -25.20 -9.71 7.13
N GLN A 77 -24.19 -9.81 8.00
CA GLN A 77 -24.17 -9.10 9.29
C GLN A 77 -24.09 -7.57 9.12
N ASP A 78 -23.37 -7.10 8.10
CA ASP A 78 -23.33 -5.70 7.68
C ASP A 78 -23.19 -5.61 6.14
N PRO A 79 -24.30 -5.80 5.40
CA PRO A 79 -24.28 -5.87 3.95
C PRO A 79 -23.88 -4.53 3.30
N ILE A 80 -24.02 -3.41 4.02
CA ILE A 80 -23.60 -2.09 3.51
C ILE A 80 -22.08 -1.98 3.50
N ARG A 81 -21.40 -2.52 4.51
CA ARG A 81 -19.94 -2.43 4.63
C ARG A 81 -19.19 -3.57 3.96
N ALA A 82 -19.85 -4.68 3.59
CA ALA A 82 -19.21 -5.84 2.98
C ALA A 82 -18.29 -5.49 1.78
N HIS A 83 -18.82 -4.80 0.75
CA HIS A 83 -18.01 -4.32 -0.38
C HIS A 83 -16.96 -3.30 0.04
N GLU A 84 -17.33 -2.34 0.90
CA GLU A 84 -16.43 -1.27 1.31
C GLU A 84 -15.18 -1.81 1.99
N LEU A 85 -15.33 -2.72 2.96
CA LEU A 85 -14.20 -3.31 3.69
C LEU A 85 -13.33 -4.16 2.77
N THR A 86 -13.95 -4.90 1.85
CA THR A 86 -13.25 -5.76 0.89
C THR A 86 -12.43 -4.93 -0.10
N VAL A 87 -13.04 -3.91 -0.71
CA VAL A 87 -12.34 -3.00 -1.63
C VAL A 87 -11.27 -2.20 -0.88
N LEU A 88 -11.53 -1.75 0.35
CA LEU A 88 -10.55 -1.01 1.16
C LEU A 88 -9.33 -1.87 1.52
N ARG A 89 -9.53 -3.15 1.86
CA ARG A 89 -8.42 -4.09 2.08
C ARG A 89 -7.57 -4.25 0.82
N ALA A 90 -8.23 -4.50 -0.31
CA ALA A 90 -7.54 -4.67 -1.58
C ALA A 90 -6.83 -3.38 -2.04
N SER A 91 -7.40 -2.19 -1.79
CA SER A 91 -6.77 -0.92 -2.12
C SER A 91 -5.50 -0.69 -1.30
N PHE A 92 -5.48 -1.09 -0.02
CA PHE A 92 -4.27 -1.03 0.79
C PHE A 92 -3.16 -1.97 0.27
N ALA A 93 -3.51 -3.14 -0.27
CA ALA A 93 -2.52 -4.01 -0.92
C ALA A 93 -1.92 -3.35 -2.18
N VAL A 94 -2.76 -2.71 -3.01
CA VAL A 94 -2.29 -1.95 -4.18
C VAL A 94 -1.39 -0.77 -3.76
N PHE A 95 -1.80 -0.02 -2.74
CA PHE A 95 -1.03 1.10 -2.19
C PHE A 95 0.36 0.67 -1.72
N ARG A 96 0.45 -0.43 -0.97
CA ARG A 96 1.72 -0.97 -0.48
C ARG A 96 2.61 -1.46 -1.61
N HIS A 97 2.05 -2.16 -2.59
CA HIS A 97 2.83 -2.61 -3.74
C HIS A 97 3.45 -1.42 -4.50
N ARG A 98 2.70 -0.32 -4.67
CA ARG A 98 3.23 0.92 -5.27
C ARG A 98 4.34 1.55 -4.43
N ASN A 99 4.19 1.56 -3.11
CA ASN A 99 5.25 2.03 -2.20
C ASN A 99 6.52 1.18 -2.35
N ALA A 100 6.38 -0.16 -2.42
CA ALA A 100 7.50 -1.06 -2.64
C ALA A 100 8.22 -0.78 -3.97
N LEU A 101 7.48 -0.60 -5.08
CA LEU A 101 8.07 -0.26 -6.37
C LEU A 101 8.75 1.13 -6.36
N SER A 102 8.18 2.10 -5.64
CA SER A 102 8.79 3.42 -5.46
C SER A 102 10.10 3.33 -4.67
N ALA A 103 10.10 2.56 -3.59
CA ALA A 103 11.27 2.29 -2.76
C ALA A 103 12.38 1.59 -3.54
N GLU A 104 12.05 0.53 -4.28
CA GLU A 104 12.98 -0.18 -5.17
C GLU A 104 13.62 0.78 -6.18
N ARG A 105 12.82 1.66 -6.79
CA ARG A 105 13.32 2.67 -7.72
C ARG A 105 14.28 3.64 -7.03
N MET A 106 13.96 4.13 -5.84
CA MET A 106 14.82 5.04 -5.07
C MET A 106 16.17 4.38 -4.74
N MET A 107 16.15 3.13 -4.27
CA MET A 107 17.37 2.37 -3.96
C MET A 107 18.23 2.14 -5.20
N ARG A 108 17.60 1.91 -6.36
CA ARG A 108 18.32 1.73 -7.63
C ARG A 108 18.92 3.04 -8.18
N VAL A 109 18.21 4.17 -8.05
CA VAL A 109 18.69 5.47 -8.54
C VAL A 109 19.79 6.04 -7.63
N HIS A 110 19.77 5.65 -6.35
CA HIS A 110 20.71 6.14 -5.34
C HIS A 110 21.37 4.99 -4.56
N PRO A 111 22.21 4.17 -5.22
CA PRO A 111 22.80 2.99 -4.61
C PRO A 111 23.72 3.30 -3.43
N ASP A 112 24.28 4.51 -3.39
CA ASP A 112 25.21 4.97 -2.35
C ASP A 112 24.52 5.62 -1.15
N MET A 113 23.19 5.81 -1.22
CA MET A 113 22.42 6.32 -0.08
C MET A 113 21.99 5.17 0.83
N PRO A 114 22.25 5.26 2.16
CA PRO A 114 21.68 4.31 3.10
C PRO A 114 20.16 4.52 3.18
N ILE A 115 19.41 3.61 2.55
CA ILE A 115 17.94 3.61 2.51
C ILE A 115 17.46 2.34 3.20
N GLU A 116 16.66 2.49 4.25
CA GLU A 116 16.00 1.40 4.96
C GLU A 116 14.48 1.50 4.75
N VAL A 117 13.85 0.35 4.52
CA VAL A 117 12.40 0.24 4.39
C VAL A 117 11.84 -0.22 5.73
N GLU A 118 10.94 0.56 6.30
CA GLU A 118 10.31 0.29 7.58
C GLU A 118 8.83 -0.04 7.41
N TYR A 119 8.30 -0.90 8.28
CA TYR A 119 6.88 -1.14 8.37
C TYR A 119 6.17 0.06 9.02
N ASP A 120 5.23 0.70 8.32
CA ASP A 120 4.52 1.88 8.80
C ASP A 120 3.05 1.58 9.07
N MET A 121 2.62 1.77 10.31
CA MET A 121 1.29 1.36 10.75
C MET A 121 0.45 2.61 11.00
N PHE A 122 -0.76 2.66 10.42
CA PHE A 122 -1.65 3.81 10.59
C PHE A 122 -2.35 3.81 11.96
N HIS A 123 -2.62 2.63 12.56
CA HIS A 123 -3.36 2.48 13.83
C HIS A 123 -2.75 1.41 14.76
N PRO A 124 -1.71 1.73 15.55
CA PRO A 124 -0.93 0.77 16.34
C PRO A 124 -1.71 -0.01 17.41
N ASP A 125 -2.88 0.46 17.80
CA ASP A 125 -3.78 -0.14 18.77
C ASP A 125 -4.63 -1.30 18.20
N THR A 126 -4.66 -1.49 16.88
CA THR A 126 -5.62 -2.41 16.24
C THR A 126 -5.11 -3.86 16.06
N CYS A 127 -3.81 -4.10 16.17
CA CYS A 127 -3.22 -5.43 15.97
C CYS A 127 -1.85 -5.52 16.62
N GLU A 128 -1.69 -6.42 17.60
CA GLU A 128 -0.44 -6.62 18.35
C GLU A 128 0.74 -6.98 17.43
N LEU A 129 0.52 -7.87 16.44
CA LEU A 129 1.55 -8.24 15.47
C LEU A 129 2.05 -7.01 14.72
N CYS A 130 1.14 -6.25 14.12
CA CYS A 130 1.48 -5.07 13.36
C CYS A 130 2.12 -3.97 14.25
N ALA A 131 1.66 -3.82 15.49
CA ALA A 131 2.24 -2.90 16.46
C ALA A 131 3.69 -3.26 16.77
N SER A 132 3.97 -4.56 16.95
CA SER A 132 5.33 -5.08 17.19
C SER A 132 6.28 -4.85 16.02
N LEU A 133 5.74 -4.62 14.82
CA LEU A 133 6.50 -4.38 13.58
C LEU A 133 6.68 -2.89 13.29
N HIS A 134 5.92 -2.00 13.93
CA HIS A 134 5.96 -0.57 13.62
C HIS A 134 7.39 -0.01 13.71
N ARG A 135 7.83 0.66 12.64
CA ARG A 135 9.17 1.25 12.47
C ARG A 135 10.33 0.24 12.49
N LYS A 136 10.05 -1.06 12.37
CA LYS A 136 11.10 -2.06 12.18
C LYS A 136 11.47 -2.19 10.70
N PRO A 137 12.75 -2.43 10.40
CA PRO A 137 13.19 -2.74 9.04
C PRO A 137 12.48 -3.99 8.51
N VAL A 138 12.02 -3.92 7.27
CA VAL A 138 11.35 -5.02 6.54
C VAL A 138 11.81 -5.05 5.09
N GLY A 139 11.61 -6.21 4.44
CA GLY A 139 11.84 -6.35 3.00
C GLY A 139 10.75 -5.66 2.17
N LEU A 140 11.05 -5.35 0.91
CA LEU A 140 10.09 -4.76 -0.03
C LEU A 140 8.92 -5.70 -0.36
N ASP A 141 9.13 -7.01 -0.23
CA ASP A 141 8.13 -8.06 -0.43
C ASP A 141 6.97 -7.99 0.56
N TRP A 142 7.18 -7.37 1.73
CA TRP A 142 6.11 -7.07 2.71
C TRP A 142 5.06 -6.09 2.18
N GLY A 143 5.34 -5.41 1.07
CA GLY A 143 4.40 -4.55 0.36
C GLY A 143 3.31 -5.31 -0.40
N LEU A 144 3.44 -6.63 -0.59
CA LEU A 144 2.51 -7.40 -1.42
C LEU A 144 1.27 -7.84 -0.65
N LEU A 145 1.45 -8.50 0.49
CA LEU A 145 0.36 -9.09 1.28
C LEU A 145 0.58 -8.80 2.78
N PRO A 146 -0.51 -8.68 3.56
CA PRO A 146 -0.43 -8.58 5.02
C PRO A 146 0.35 -9.75 5.64
N PRO A 147 1.13 -9.51 6.70
CA PRO A 147 1.88 -10.57 7.36
C PRO A 147 0.95 -11.64 7.93
N SER A 148 1.40 -12.89 7.90
CA SER A 148 0.65 -14.01 8.48
C SER A 148 0.36 -13.75 9.96
N GLY A 149 -0.88 -13.96 10.39
CA GLY A 149 -1.34 -13.63 11.74
C GLY A 149 -1.88 -12.20 11.91
N CYS A 150 -1.84 -11.35 10.88
CA CYS A 150 -2.49 -10.05 10.92
C CYS A 150 -4.01 -10.18 11.06
N THR A 151 -4.55 -9.54 12.11
CA THR A 151 -5.99 -9.51 12.44
C THR A 151 -6.70 -8.26 11.95
N CYS A 152 -5.96 -7.26 11.43
CA CYS A 152 -6.57 -6.06 10.87
C CYS A 152 -7.48 -6.41 9.68
N VAL A 153 -8.76 -6.05 9.77
CA VAL A 153 -9.76 -6.28 8.72
C VAL A 153 -9.27 -5.71 7.38
N THR A 154 -8.90 -4.43 7.35
CA THR A 154 -8.46 -3.78 6.10
C THR A 154 -6.95 -3.81 5.90
N ALA A 155 -6.20 -4.32 6.89
CA ALA A 155 -4.74 -4.24 6.94
C ALA A 155 -4.21 -2.84 6.55
N PRO A 156 -4.59 -1.78 7.28
CA PRO A 156 -4.17 -0.41 6.96
C PRO A 156 -2.74 -0.22 7.46
N TYR A 157 -1.77 -0.56 6.62
CA TYR A 157 -0.35 -0.28 6.83
C TYR A 157 0.33 0.02 5.50
N GLY A 158 1.44 0.73 5.57
CA GLY A 158 2.30 1.13 4.46
C GLY A 158 3.75 0.68 4.64
N LEU A 159 4.59 1.11 3.73
CA LEU A 159 6.04 1.02 3.85
C LEU A 159 6.60 2.44 3.93
N HIS A 160 7.45 2.71 4.90
CA HIS A 160 8.14 4.00 5.05
C HIS A 160 9.59 3.87 4.60
N LEU A 161 10.10 4.87 3.87
CA LEU A 161 11.50 4.92 3.49
C LEU A 161 12.25 5.82 4.47
N ARG A 162 13.14 5.23 5.26
CA ARG A 162 14.09 5.97 6.08
C ARG A 162 15.39 6.15 5.30
N VAL A 163 15.71 7.40 4.97
CA VAL A 163 16.96 7.76 4.27
C VAL A 163 17.91 8.42 5.27
N ASP A 164 19.11 7.87 5.44
CA ASP A 164 20.15 8.48 6.28
C ASP A 164 21.06 9.41 5.46
N TYR A 165 20.61 10.66 5.34
CA TYR A 165 21.36 11.71 4.65
C TYR A 165 22.69 12.08 5.33
N ILE A 166 22.76 11.95 6.66
CA ILE A 166 23.97 12.29 7.42
C ILE A 166 25.03 11.22 7.21
N GLY A 167 24.66 9.94 7.34
CA GLY A 167 25.53 8.81 7.04
C GLY A 167 26.08 8.87 5.62
N HIS A 168 25.24 9.22 4.64
CA HIS A 168 25.66 9.43 3.26
C HIS A 168 26.71 10.55 3.13
N ALA A 169 26.46 11.73 3.72
CA ALA A 169 27.39 12.85 3.68
C ALA A 169 28.75 12.53 4.33
N VAL A 170 28.74 11.81 5.46
CA VAL A 170 29.96 11.35 6.13
C VAL A 170 30.73 10.33 5.28
N SER A 171 30.04 9.43 4.57
CA SER A 171 30.67 8.50 3.63
C SER A 171 31.37 9.26 2.50
N LEU A 172 30.67 10.20 1.85
CA LEU A 172 31.24 11.03 0.80
C LEU A 172 32.48 11.79 1.26
N GLU A 173 32.44 12.38 2.46
CA GLU A 173 33.59 13.11 3.01
C GLU A 173 34.79 12.19 3.26
N ARG A 174 34.56 10.95 3.73
CA ARG A 174 35.62 9.95 3.92
C ARG A 174 36.25 9.52 2.61
N ASP A 175 35.44 9.31 1.57
CA ASP A 175 35.91 8.90 0.25
C ASP A 175 36.73 10.00 -0.41
N VAL A 176 36.32 11.27 -0.27
CA VAL A 176 37.11 12.43 -0.71
C VAL A 176 38.45 12.51 0.03
N LYS A 177 38.47 12.24 1.35
CA LYS A 177 39.71 12.23 2.14
C LYS A 177 40.64 11.06 1.79
N ARG A 178 40.10 9.93 1.35
CA ARG A 178 40.85 8.72 0.94
C ARG A 178 41.29 8.73 -0.51
N ALA A 179 40.69 9.57 -1.35
CA ALA A 179 41.07 9.69 -2.74
C ALA A 179 42.58 10.02 -2.85
N PRO A 180 43.34 9.28 -3.69
CA PRO A 180 44.76 9.54 -3.87
C PRO A 180 44.94 10.96 -4.39
N LYS A 181 45.61 11.79 -3.60
CA LYS A 181 45.99 13.13 -4.05
C LYS A 181 47.01 12.97 -5.17
N PRO A 182 46.87 13.66 -6.31
CA PRO A 182 47.88 13.62 -7.35
C PRO A 182 49.23 14.01 -6.73
N SER A 183 50.30 13.30 -7.09
CA SER A 183 51.61 13.68 -6.55
C SER A 183 51.92 15.11 -7.01
N VAL A 184 52.58 15.89 -6.15
CA VAL A 184 53.00 17.25 -6.49
C VAL A 184 53.81 17.25 -7.80
N VAL A 185 54.56 16.19 -8.08
CA VAL A 185 55.32 15.99 -9.31
C VAL A 185 54.42 15.83 -10.54
N GLU A 186 53.32 15.10 -10.45
CA GLU A 186 52.35 14.95 -11.54
C GLU A 186 51.57 16.24 -11.80
N GLU A 187 51.26 16.99 -10.74
CA GLU A 187 50.58 18.28 -10.86
C GLU A 187 51.49 19.33 -11.52
N ILE A 188 52.77 19.38 -11.14
CA ILE A 188 53.79 20.21 -11.81
C ILE A 188 53.92 19.80 -13.30
N LYS A 189 53.97 18.50 -13.61
CA LYS A 189 54.02 18.00 -15.00
C LYS A 189 52.78 18.39 -15.80
N ARG A 190 51.60 18.39 -15.19
CA ARG A 190 50.34 18.82 -15.83
C ARG A 190 50.37 20.31 -16.16
N LEU A 191 50.75 21.14 -15.19
CA LEU A 191 50.83 22.60 -15.35
C LEU A 191 51.84 22.98 -16.43
N TRP A 192 53.01 22.33 -16.44
CA TRP A 192 54.02 22.54 -17.49
C TRP A 192 53.51 22.23 -18.91
N ARG A 193 52.73 21.16 -19.09
CA ARG A 193 52.12 20.83 -20.39
C ARG A 193 51.06 21.84 -20.84
N GLN A 194 50.41 22.55 -19.91
CA GLN A 194 49.43 23.58 -20.22
C GLN A 194 50.09 24.92 -20.58
N ILE A 195 51.25 25.23 -20.00
CA ILE A 195 52.02 26.46 -20.29
C ILE A 195 52.78 26.37 -21.62
N MET A 196 53.14 25.16 -22.06
CA MET A 196 53.86 24.92 -23.32
C MET A 196 52.96 24.68 -24.55
N ARG A 197 51.66 24.95 -24.45
CA ARG A 197 50.73 25.06 -25.57
C ARG A 197 50.45 26.53 -25.86
#